data_AF-A0A2C5ZYP1-F1
#
_entry.id   AF-A0A2C5ZYP1-F1
#
_cell.length_a   1.000
_cell.length_b   1.000
_cell.length_c   1.000
_cell.angle_alpha   90.00
_cell.angle_beta   90.00
_cell.angle_gamma   90.00
#
_symmetry.space_group_name_H-M   'P 1'
#
loop_
_entity.id
_entity.type
_entity.pdbx_description
1 polymer ?
#
loop_
_entity_poly.entity_id
_entity_poly.type
_entity_poly.pdbx_seq_one_letter_code
_entity_poly.pdbx_strand_id
1 'polypeptide(L)'
;MKCMGHSWPEECLGTKGFCRRRKNEKQCLEQRERPVYWQGLESECRSMGRYGEPCIGTLQWCERGVAIEAWRAAGDDGDLEAINRCIAYRAPRPQPEDDWQQGSFSTEAICLPIERDETRTGCYRAHAPIPFQLPFDRGCPTFGSDQRTDERCLGSVAWCERLGASYGSASACLSVRTARPATKLPWSPGHGGGCAGPASEACLGTEALCVLAVDEVQRRECFASRQRPPLRPVAQEQCPEERCAGTLSWCAYRWQETGYSSETECFGVRGVAPVAFMAAVADGVARGTEQVLVKAALGRANATMVAEAVKNETQDSRVWMDRGIKAGRELFDLIGRDNYLRRGIETGVGLAFRKQD
;
A
#
# COMPACT_ATOMS: atom_id res chain seq x y z
N MET A 1 -41.02 20.57 -28.42
CA MET A 1 -40.73 21.96 -28.84
C MET A 1 -39.84 21.91 -30.08
N LYS A 2 -40.14 22.67 -31.14
CA LYS A 2 -39.29 22.72 -32.33
C LYS A 2 -38.27 23.84 -32.15
N CYS A 3 -36.99 23.53 -32.20
CA CYS A 3 -35.88 24.49 -32.28
C CYS A 3 -35.85 25.21 -33.65
N MET A 4 -36.98 25.72 -34.11
CA MET A 4 -37.15 26.38 -35.41
C MET A 4 -37.70 27.78 -35.17
N GLY A 5 -36.82 28.79 -35.18
CA GLY A 5 -37.15 30.21 -35.00
C GLY A 5 -35.89 31.07 -34.88
N HIS A 6 -36.03 32.38 -35.08
CA HIS A 6 -34.90 33.34 -34.98
C HIS A 6 -34.34 33.47 -33.55
N SER A 7 -35.08 33.03 -32.53
CA SER A 7 -34.61 32.84 -31.17
C SER A 7 -34.30 31.37 -30.92
N TRP A 8 -33.04 31.05 -30.67
CA TRP A 8 -32.62 29.72 -30.26
C TRP A 8 -32.59 29.67 -28.73
N PRO A 9 -33.58 29.02 -28.07
CA PRO A 9 -33.58 28.92 -26.63
C PRO A 9 -32.40 28.08 -26.15
N GLU A 10 -32.04 28.26 -24.88
CA GLU A 10 -30.92 27.55 -24.25
C GLU A 10 -31.05 26.03 -24.34
N GLU A 11 -32.27 25.51 -24.24
CA GLU A 11 -32.63 24.10 -24.41
C GLU A 11 -32.13 23.51 -25.75
N CYS A 12 -32.03 24.35 -26.79
CA CYS A 12 -31.62 23.94 -28.13
C CYS A 12 -30.12 24.09 -28.37
N LEU A 13 -29.49 25.12 -27.78
CA LEU A 13 -28.05 25.42 -27.98
C LEU A 13 -27.14 24.85 -26.89
N GLY A 14 -27.72 24.44 -25.77
CA GLY A 14 -27.01 24.27 -24.51
C GLY A 14 -26.60 25.61 -23.88
N THR A 15 -26.33 25.58 -22.57
CA THR A 15 -25.96 26.75 -21.76
C THR A 15 -24.77 27.52 -22.34
N LYS A 16 -23.77 26.81 -22.87
CA LYS A 16 -22.59 27.42 -23.50
C LYS A 16 -22.92 28.16 -24.80
N GLY A 17 -23.64 27.52 -25.71
CA GLY A 17 -24.04 28.15 -26.98
C GLY A 17 -24.93 29.37 -26.76
N PHE A 18 -25.81 29.31 -25.74
CA PHE A 18 -26.59 30.47 -25.31
C PHE A 18 -25.72 31.60 -24.73
N CYS A 19 -24.80 31.27 -23.82
CA CYS A 19 -23.95 32.27 -23.15
C CYS A 19 -22.93 32.94 -24.09
N ARG A 20 -22.46 32.23 -25.13
CA ARG A 20 -21.56 32.79 -26.15
C ARG A 20 -22.18 33.95 -26.94
N ARG A 21 -23.51 34.03 -26.99
CA ARG A 21 -24.25 35.14 -27.64
C ARG A 21 -24.47 36.34 -26.70
N ARG A 22 -24.01 36.28 -25.46
CA ARG A 22 -24.11 37.38 -24.46
C ARG A 22 -22.82 38.20 -24.46
N LYS A 23 -22.93 39.47 -24.04
CA LYS A 23 -21.77 40.41 -23.97
C LYS A 23 -20.65 39.92 -23.05
N ASN A 24 -20.98 39.16 -22.00
CA ASN A 24 -20.02 38.57 -21.07
C ASN A 24 -20.36 37.09 -20.90
N GLU A 25 -19.75 36.24 -21.73
CA GLU A 25 -19.98 34.80 -21.72
C GLU A 25 -19.59 34.17 -20.37
N LYS A 26 -18.47 34.59 -19.78
CA LYS A 26 -17.98 34.05 -18.51
C LYS A 26 -18.97 34.30 -17.37
N GLN A 27 -19.43 35.54 -17.22
CA GLN A 27 -20.42 35.89 -16.19
C GLN A 27 -21.75 35.14 -16.42
N CYS A 28 -22.16 34.96 -17.68
CA CYS A 28 -23.36 34.18 -18.00
C CYS A 28 -23.22 32.71 -17.57
N LEU A 29 -22.05 32.09 -17.78
CA LEU A 29 -21.79 30.71 -17.37
C LEU A 29 -21.70 30.55 -15.84
N GLU A 30 -21.24 31.59 -15.13
CA GLU A 30 -21.13 31.60 -13.67
C GLU A 30 -22.49 31.79 -12.97
N GLN A 31 -23.39 32.58 -13.57
CA GLN A 31 -24.72 32.87 -13.01
C GLN A 31 -25.74 31.76 -13.23
N ARG A 32 -25.43 30.80 -14.11
CA ARG A 32 -26.35 29.72 -14.44
C ARG A 32 -26.03 28.47 -13.65
N GLU A 33 -27.08 27.79 -13.23
CA GLU A 33 -26.96 26.43 -12.69
C GLU A 33 -26.35 25.54 -13.77
N ARG A 34 -25.28 24.83 -13.41
CA ARG A 34 -24.67 23.88 -14.34
C ARG A 34 -25.71 22.80 -14.62
N PRO A 35 -26.00 22.50 -15.88
CA PRO A 35 -26.94 21.44 -16.18
C PRO A 35 -26.44 20.10 -15.62
N VAL A 36 -27.37 19.26 -15.17
CA VAL A 36 -27.09 17.93 -14.65
C VAL A 36 -26.42 17.05 -15.72
N TYR A 37 -25.50 16.19 -15.30
CA TYR A 37 -24.92 15.16 -16.15
C TYR A 37 -25.94 14.03 -16.35
N TRP A 38 -26.27 13.70 -17.60
CA TRP A 38 -27.23 12.66 -17.95
C TRP A 38 -26.53 11.41 -18.47
N GLN A 39 -26.89 10.23 -17.96
CA GLN A 39 -26.41 8.95 -18.52
C GLN A 39 -27.06 8.60 -19.87
N GLY A 40 -28.18 9.26 -20.21
CA GLY A 40 -28.99 8.90 -21.36
C GLY A 40 -29.94 7.76 -21.00
N LEU A 41 -31.24 8.05 -20.98
CA LEU A 41 -32.28 7.05 -20.74
C LEU A 41 -33.22 7.02 -21.93
N GLU A 42 -33.42 5.83 -22.51
CA GLU A 42 -34.31 5.67 -23.67
C GLU A 42 -35.75 6.12 -23.36
N SER A 43 -36.17 5.99 -22.09
CA SER A 43 -37.46 6.50 -21.61
C SER A 43 -37.60 8.02 -21.74
N GLU A 44 -36.52 8.78 -21.61
CA GLU A 44 -36.49 10.24 -21.73
C GLU A 44 -36.53 10.73 -23.18
N CYS A 45 -36.31 9.84 -24.15
CA CYS A 45 -36.35 10.17 -25.59
C CYS A 45 -37.73 10.57 -26.11
N ARG A 46 -38.81 10.21 -25.42
CA ARG A 46 -40.18 10.47 -25.87
C ARG A 46 -40.61 11.92 -25.68
N SER A 47 -40.05 12.64 -24.70
CA SER A 47 -40.50 13.99 -24.32
C SER A 47 -39.76 15.11 -25.06
N MET A 48 -38.46 14.95 -25.33
CA MET A 48 -37.61 16.01 -25.90
C MET A 48 -37.14 15.75 -27.35
N GLY A 49 -37.63 14.68 -27.98
CA GLY A 49 -37.15 14.20 -29.27
C GLY A 49 -35.87 13.36 -29.11
N ARG A 50 -35.60 12.47 -30.08
CA ARG A 50 -34.50 11.47 -30.06
C ARG A 50 -33.07 12.03 -29.99
N TYR A 51 -32.92 13.34 -29.79
CA TYR A 51 -31.65 14.06 -29.84
C TYR A 51 -31.41 14.95 -28.62
N GLY A 52 -32.33 14.99 -27.66
CA GLY A 52 -32.15 15.73 -26.40
C GLY A 52 -31.07 15.09 -25.54
N GLU A 53 -30.35 15.89 -24.77
CA GLU A 53 -29.32 15.39 -23.85
C GLU A 53 -29.83 14.36 -22.82
N PRO A 54 -31.03 14.51 -22.21
CA PRO A 54 -31.57 13.48 -21.32
C PRO A 54 -31.77 12.12 -22.00
N CYS A 55 -32.01 12.14 -23.32
CA CYS A 55 -32.22 10.94 -24.13
C CYS A 55 -30.90 10.25 -24.48
N ILE A 56 -29.95 10.99 -25.07
CA ILE A 56 -28.70 10.42 -25.60
C ILE A 56 -27.54 10.41 -24.59
N GLY A 57 -27.71 11.10 -23.46
CA GLY A 57 -26.67 11.28 -22.45
C GLY A 57 -25.71 12.42 -22.76
N THR A 58 -25.07 12.95 -21.71
CA THR A 58 -24.17 14.11 -21.79
C THR A 58 -22.95 13.83 -22.67
N LEU A 59 -22.41 12.61 -22.66
CA LEU A 59 -21.25 12.23 -23.47
C LEU A 59 -21.57 12.32 -24.96
N GLN A 60 -22.61 11.62 -25.40
CA GLN A 60 -23.03 11.60 -26.79
C GLN A 60 -23.52 12.99 -27.24
N TRP A 61 -24.13 13.76 -26.33
CA TRP A 61 -24.49 15.15 -26.60
C TRP A 61 -23.27 16.04 -26.82
N CYS A 62 -22.21 15.90 -26.00
CA CYS A 62 -20.97 16.66 -26.16
C CYS A 62 -20.21 16.33 -27.45
N GLU A 63 -20.39 15.13 -28.01
CA GLU A 63 -19.83 14.74 -29.33
C GLU A 63 -20.60 15.35 -30.52
N ARG A 64 -21.72 16.05 -30.31
CA ARG A 64 -22.47 16.67 -31.41
C ARG A 64 -21.77 17.93 -31.90
N GLY A 65 -21.80 18.16 -33.21
CA GLY A 65 -21.22 19.36 -33.83
C GLY A 65 -21.66 20.68 -33.18
N VAL A 66 -22.93 20.81 -32.77
CA VAL A 66 -23.42 22.01 -32.06
C VAL A 66 -22.78 22.22 -30.69
N ALA A 67 -22.48 21.15 -29.95
CA ALA A 67 -21.79 21.22 -28.67
C ALA A 67 -20.30 21.49 -28.90
N ILE A 68 -19.68 20.77 -29.83
CA ILE A 68 -18.28 20.98 -30.24
C ILE A 68 -18.06 22.43 -30.64
N GLU A 69 -18.85 22.98 -31.56
CA GLU A 69 -18.76 24.38 -32.00
C GLU A 69 -18.93 25.37 -30.84
N ALA A 70 -19.86 25.10 -29.92
CA ALA A 70 -20.09 25.95 -28.75
C ALA A 70 -18.89 25.92 -27.77
N TRP A 71 -18.23 24.78 -27.64
CA TRP A 71 -17.12 24.55 -26.71
C TRP A 71 -15.73 24.73 -27.31
N ARG A 72 -15.63 24.92 -28.63
CA ARG A 72 -14.37 25.15 -29.35
C ARG A 72 -13.75 26.50 -28.96
N ALA A 73 -12.47 26.46 -28.60
CA ALA A 73 -11.64 27.61 -28.29
C ALA A 73 -10.74 27.96 -29.49
N ALA A 74 -10.21 29.18 -29.49
CA ALA A 74 -9.22 29.57 -30.48
C ALA A 74 -7.92 28.79 -30.23
N GLY A 75 -7.46 28.05 -31.24
CA GLY A 75 -6.24 27.24 -31.17
C GLY A 75 -6.46 25.78 -30.80
N ASP A 76 -7.70 25.27 -30.77
CA ASP A 76 -7.90 23.82 -30.75
C ASP A 76 -7.53 23.22 -32.11
N ASP A 77 -6.73 22.14 -32.08
CA ASP A 77 -6.31 21.40 -33.27
C ASP A 77 -7.32 20.30 -33.67
N GLY A 78 -8.37 20.07 -32.86
CA GLY A 78 -9.38 19.06 -33.10
C GLY A 78 -10.68 19.23 -32.30
N ASP A 79 -11.56 18.25 -32.42
CA ASP A 79 -12.84 18.23 -31.69
C ASP A 79 -12.69 17.74 -30.24
N LEU A 80 -11.63 16.98 -29.96
CA LEU A 80 -11.42 16.31 -28.67
C LEU A 80 -11.28 17.31 -27.52
N GLU A 81 -10.59 18.43 -27.73
CA GLU A 81 -10.44 19.50 -26.74
C GLU A 81 -11.78 20.15 -26.40
N ALA A 82 -12.62 20.39 -27.41
CA ALA A 82 -13.96 20.93 -27.23
C ALA A 82 -14.89 19.95 -26.51
N ILE A 83 -14.84 18.66 -26.88
CA ILE A 83 -15.59 17.58 -26.22
C ILE A 83 -15.18 17.48 -24.74
N ASN A 84 -13.88 17.46 -24.44
CA ASN A 84 -13.38 17.38 -23.06
C ASN A 84 -13.80 18.58 -22.22
N ARG A 85 -13.79 19.80 -22.78
CA ARG A 85 -14.30 20.98 -22.06
C ARG A 85 -15.81 20.94 -21.84
N CYS A 86 -16.57 20.42 -22.80
CA CYS A 86 -18.01 20.18 -22.64
C CYS A 86 -18.28 19.23 -21.48
N ILE A 87 -17.60 18.07 -21.46
CA ILE A 87 -17.72 17.07 -20.40
C ILE A 87 -17.31 17.67 -19.05
N ALA A 88 -16.17 18.35 -18.97
CA ALA A 88 -15.67 18.97 -17.74
C ALA A 88 -16.61 20.04 -17.15
N TYR A 89 -17.31 20.80 -17.99
CA TYR A 89 -18.29 21.76 -17.49
C TYR A 89 -19.54 21.09 -16.93
N ARG A 90 -19.97 19.98 -17.53
CA ARG A 90 -21.14 19.20 -17.11
C ARG A 90 -20.84 18.23 -15.98
N ALA A 91 -19.58 17.87 -15.77
CA ALA A 91 -19.14 17.10 -14.63
C ALA A 91 -19.64 17.75 -13.34
N PRO A 92 -20.24 16.97 -12.41
CA PRO A 92 -20.60 17.47 -11.10
C PRO A 92 -19.38 18.15 -10.47
N ARG A 93 -19.58 19.31 -9.82
CA ARG A 93 -18.50 19.89 -9.03
C ARG A 93 -18.14 18.87 -7.94
N PRO A 94 -16.85 18.69 -7.60
CA PRO A 94 -16.48 17.92 -6.43
C PRO A 94 -17.22 18.52 -5.23
N GLN A 95 -18.12 17.73 -4.64
CA GLN A 95 -18.77 18.12 -3.40
C GLN A 95 -17.73 18.04 -2.26
N PRO A 96 -17.89 18.83 -1.19
CA PRO A 96 -17.10 18.68 0.03
C PRO A 96 -17.08 17.21 0.48
N GLU A 97 -15.96 16.75 1.04
CA GLU A 97 -15.74 15.34 1.45
C GLU A 97 -16.87 14.73 2.30
N ASP A 98 -17.67 15.55 2.98
CA ASP A 98 -18.74 15.10 3.85
C ASP A 98 -20.01 14.62 3.11
N ASP A 99 -20.21 14.97 1.83
CA ASP A 99 -21.42 14.64 1.05
C ASP A 99 -21.30 13.39 0.16
N TRP A 100 -20.13 12.75 0.09
CA TRP A 100 -19.93 11.51 -0.68
C TRP A 100 -20.75 10.33 -0.14
N GLN A 101 -21.38 10.47 1.03
CA GLN A 101 -22.28 9.47 1.60
C GLN A 101 -23.71 9.52 1.01
N GLN A 102 -24.11 10.59 0.33
CA GLN A 102 -25.49 10.78 -0.16
C GLN A 102 -25.59 10.77 -1.69
N GLY A 103 -25.25 9.63 -2.31
CA GLY A 103 -25.77 9.29 -3.65
C GLY A 103 -25.30 10.13 -4.83
N SER A 104 -24.21 10.90 -4.70
CA SER A 104 -23.54 11.46 -5.87
C SER A 104 -22.89 10.33 -6.67
N PHE A 105 -23.17 10.28 -7.98
CA PHE A 105 -22.58 9.27 -8.87
C PHE A 105 -21.06 9.42 -8.81
N SER A 106 -20.35 8.35 -8.43
CA SER A 106 -18.89 8.37 -8.41
C SER A 106 -18.35 8.70 -9.81
N THR A 107 -17.20 9.38 -9.88
CA THR A 107 -16.51 9.62 -11.17
C THR A 107 -16.37 8.33 -11.97
N GLU A 108 -16.18 7.19 -11.30
CA GLU A 108 -16.12 5.88 -11.94
C GLU A 108 -17.46 5.46 -12.57
N ALA A 109 -18.60 5.69 -11.91
CA ALA A 109 -19.93 5.38 -12.48
C ALA A 109 -20.25 6.21 -13.74
N ILE A 110 -19.62 7.38 -13.87
CA ILE A 110 -19.75 8.27 -15.02
C ILE A 110 -18.77 7.89 -16.14
N CYS A 111 -17.49 7.70 -15.81
CA CYS A 111 -16.44 7.55 -16.80
C CYS A 111 -16.21 6.10 -17.26
N LEU A 112 -16.41 5.08 -16.40
CA LEU A 112 -16.16 3.67 -16.76
C LEU A 112 -16.98 3.17 -17.96
N PRO A 113 -18.29 3.51 -18.09
CA PRO A 113 -19.11 3.04 -19.21
C PRO A 113 -18.69 3.58 -20.59
N ILE A 114 -17.79 4.57 -20.63
CA ILE A 114 -17.30 5.14 -21.90
C ILE A 114 -16.45 4.10 -22.63
N GLU A 115 -16.90 3.68 -23.81
CA GLU A 115 -16.25 2.62 -24.61
C GLU A 115 -14.89 3.04 -25.18
N ARG A 116 -14.74 4.30 -25.59
CA ARG A 116 -13.49 4.82 -26.18
C ARG A 116 -12.51 5.20 -25.07
N ASP A 117 -11.35 4.55 -25.06
CA ASP A 117 -10.28 4.78 -24.06
C ASP A 117 -9.85 6.25 -23.94
N GLU A 118 -9.71 6.94 -25.07
CA GLU A 118 -9.31 8.36 -25.09
C GLU A 118 -10.37 9.25 -24.44
N THR A 119 -11.66 9.07 -24.79
CA THR A 119 -12.78 9.81 -24.20
C THR A 119 -12.93 9.49 -22.72
N ARG A 120 -12.74 8.22 -22.32
CA ARG A 120 -12.78 7.78 -20.93
C ARG A 120 -11.67 8.43 -20.11
N THR A 121 -10.45 8.46 -20.65
CA THR A 121 -9.30 9.11 -20.02
C THR A 121 -9.52 10.62 -19.92
N GLY A 122 -10.08 11.25 -20.95
CA GLY A 122 -10.49 12.65 -20.92
C GLY A 122 -11.53 12.95 -19.84
N CYS A 123 -12.52 12.07 -19.67
CA CYS A 123 -13.51 12.13 -18.59
C CYS A 123 -12.84 12.12 -17.21
N TYR A 124 -11.93 11.18 -16.93
CA TYR A 124 -11.23 11.17 -15.64
C TYR A 124 -10.40 12.43 -15.38
N ARG A 125 -9.71 12.95 -16.40
CA ARG A 125 -8.92 14.20 -16.29
C ARG A 125 -9.80 15.44 -16.07
N ALA A 126 -11.04 15.42 -16.54
CA ALA A 126 -12.00 16.49 -16.38
C ALA A 126 -12.61 16.55 -14.97
N HIS A 127 -12.51 15.46 -14.21
CA HIS A 127 -12.99 15.36 -12.83
C HIS A 127 -11.86 15.62 -11.83
N ALA A 128 -12.23 15.88 -10.56
CA ALA A 128 -11.25 15.86 -9.49
C ALA A 128 -10.64 14.45 -9.36
N PRO A 129 -9.34 14.33 -9.03
CA PRO A 129 -8.72 13.03 -8.81
C PRO A 129 -9.48 12.23 -7.74
N ILE A 130 -9.64 10.93 -7.98
CA ILE A 130 -10.35 10.03 -7.07
C ILE A 130 -9.50 9.84 -5.80
N PRO A 131 -10.03 10.00 -4.58
CA PRO A 131 -9.22 9.81 -3.38
C PRO A 131 -8.61 8.41 -3.32
N PHE A 132 -7.30 8.32 -3.11
CA PHE A 132 -6.61 7.05 -2.88
C PHE A 132 -7.10 6.42 -1.58
N GLN A 133 -7.68 5.22 -1.68
CA GLN A 133 -8.19 4.45 -0.57
C GLN A 133 -7.13 3.50 -0.03
N LEU A 134 -6.97 3.48 1.30
CA LEU A 134 -6.20 2.44 1.96
C LEU A 134 -7.08 1.20 2.17
N PRO A 135 -6.52 -0.02 2.25
CA PRO A 135 -7.32 -1.20 2.58
C PRO A 135 -8.03 -1.00 3.93
N PHE A 136 -9.33 -1.32 3.97
CA PHE A 136 -10.23 -1.12 5.11
C PHE A 136 -10.30 0.34 5.61
N ASP A 137 -10.39 1.30 4.69
CA ASP A 137 -10.60 2.71 5.04
C ASP A 137 -11.98 2.93 5.69
N ARG A 138 -12.18 4.14 6.24
CA ARG A 138 -13.45 4.58 6.82
C ARG A 138 -14.57 4.45 5.78
N GLY A 139 -15.65 3.78 6.18
CA GLY A 139 -16.82 3.57 5.33
C GLY A 139 -16.77 2.31 4.47
N CYS A 140 -15.76 1.44 4.62
CA CYS A 140 -15.83 0.08 4.10
C CYS A 140 -17.07 -0.65 4.68
N PRO A 141 -17.99 -1.17 3.85
CA PRO A 141 -19.15 -1.91 4.33
C PRO A 141 -18.75 -3.12 5.17
N THR A 142 -19.43 -3.29 6.29
CA THR A 142 -19.06 -4.23 7.33
C THR A 142 -19.24 -5.69 6.94
N PHE A 143 -20.25 -5.98 6.13
CA PHE A 143 -20.66 -7.33 5.77
C PHE A 143 -21.22 -7.36 4.35
N GLY A 144 -21.10 -8.52 3.69
CA GLY A 144 -21.73 -8.79 2.40
C GLY A 144 -20.76 -8.88 1.22
N SER A 145 -21.32 -9.11 0.04
CA SER A 145 -20.58 -9.15 -1.23
C SER A 145 -19.86 -7.85 -1.53
N ASP A 146 -20.41 -6.74 -1.07
CA ASP A 146 -19.96 -5.39 -1.40
C ASP A 146 -18.55 -5.13 -0.90
N GLN A 147 -18.14 -5.74 0.21
CA GLN A 147 -16.78 -5.64 0.74
C GLN A 147 -15.71 -6.11 -0.26
N ARG A 148 -16.06 -7.06 -1.14
CA ARG A 148 -15.17 -7.59 -2.17
C ARG A 148 -15.16 -6.75 -3.44
N THR A 149 -16.04 -5.76 -3.57
CA THR A 149 -16.20 -4.93 -4.76
C THR A 149 -16.20 -3.44 -4.44
N ASP A 150 -15.77 -3.08 -3.24
CA ASP A 150 -15.67 -1.69 -2.80
C ASP A 150 -14.20 -1.32 -2.65
N GLU A 151 -13.78 -0.28 -3.36
CA GLU A 151 -12.41 0.22 -3.31
C GLU A 151 -11.98 0.61 -1.89
N ARG A 152 -12.89 1.10 -1.04
CA ARG A 152 -12.60 1.46 0.37
C ARG A 152 -12.20 0.24 1.20
N CYS A 153 -12.67 -0.94 0.82
CA CYS A 153 -12.32 -2.19 1.49
C CYS A 153 -11.04 -2.80 0.91
N LEU A 154 -10.92 -2.83 -0.41
CA LEU A 154 -9.78 -3.43 -1.11
C LEU A 154 -8.51 -2.57 -1.01
N GLY A 155 -8.67 -1.25 -0.99
CA GLY A 155 -7.62 -0.28 -1.24
C GLY A 155 -7.36 -0.09 -2.74
N SER A 156 -6.88 1.10 -3.10
CA SER A 156 -6.72 1.51 -4.51
C SER A 156 -5.76 0.62 -5.31
N VAL A 157 -4.74 0.03 -4.69
CA VAL A 157 -3.79 -0.85 -5.39
C VAL A 157 -4.49 -2.11 -5.87
N ALA A 158 -5.10 -2.88 -4.95
CA ALA A 158 -5.81 -4.11 -5.29
C ALA A 158 -7.02 -3.85 -6.19
N TRP A 159 -7.72 -2.72 -5.99
CA TRP A 159 -8.79 -2.27 -6.89
C TRP A 159 -8.29 -2.07 -8.32
N CYS A 160 -7.19 -1.34 -8.48
CA CYS A 160 -6.62 -1.06 -9.80
C CYS A 160 -5.97 -2.27 -10.47
N GLU A 161 -5.43 -3.21 -9.72
CA GLU A 161 -4.98 -4.49 -10.28
C GLU A 161 -6.17 -5.27 -10.85
N ARG A 162 -7.30 -5.30 -10.13
CA ARG A 162 -8.50 -5.98 -10.58
C ARG A 162 -9.19 -5.32 -11.77
N LEU A 163 -9.34 -3.99 -11.74
CA LEU A 163 -10.04 -3.22 -12.78
C LEU A 163 -9.09 -2.65 -13.85
N GLY A 164 -7.80 -2.98 -13.81
CA GLY A 164 -6.80 -2.39 -14.69
C GLY A 164 -7.18 -2.44 -16.18
N ALA A 165 -7.82 -3.53 -16.63
CA ALA A 165 -8.31 -3.65 -18.01
C ALA A 165 -9.34 -2.56 -18.38
N SER A 166 -10.25 -2.20 -17.48
CA SER A 166 -11.22 -1.12 -17.68
C SER A 166 -10.59 0.27 -17.68
N TYR A 167 -9.36 0.40 -17.20
CA TYR A 167 -8.57 1.62 -17.20
C TYR A 167 -7.44 1.59 -18.24
N GLY A 168 -7.33 0.52 -19.03
CA GLY A 168 -6.19 0.22 -19.91
C GLY A 168 -4.98 -0.37 -19.17
N SER A 169 -4.71 0.02 -17.92
CA SER A 169 -3.73 -0.65 -17.04
C SER A 169 -3.97 -0.33 -15.56
N ALA A 170 -3.36 -1.11 -14.66
CA ALA A 170 -3.38 -0.81 -13.22
C ALA A 170 -2.69 0.54 -12.91
N SER A 171 -1.60 0.87 -13.63
CA SER A 171 -0.92 2.16 -13.51
C SER A 171 -1.77 3.33 -13.98
N ALA A 172 -2.54 3.18 -15.07
CA ALA A 172 -3.46 4.21 -15.55
C ALA A 172 -4.59 4.44 -14.55
N CYS A 173 -5.13 3.36 -13.98
CA CYS A 173 -6.08 3.43 -12.87
C CYS A 173 -5.52 4.20 -11.67
N LEU A 174 -4.28 3.92 -11.25
CA LEU A 174 -3.64 4.65 -10.15
C LEU A 174 -3.36 6.13 -10.49
N SER A 175 -3.12 6.45 -11.76
CA SER A 175 -2.83 7.82 -12.19
C SER A 175 -4.00 8.79 -12.09
N VAL A 176 -5.24 8.28 -12.06
CA VAL A 176 -6.44 9.11 -11.90
C VAL A 176 -6.84 9.30 -10.42
N ARG A 177 -6.05 8.75 -9.50
CA ARG A 177 -6.26 8.89 -8.06
C ARG A 177 -5.38 9.99 -7.48
N THR A 178 -5.73 10.45 -6.28
CA THR A 178 -4.84 11.29 -5.49
C THR A 178 -3.56 10.52 -5.13
N ALA A 179 -2.51 11.24 -4.76
CA ALA A 179 -1.28 10.61 -4.30
C ALA A 179 -1.56 9.76 -3.05
N ARG A 180 -0.90 8.61 -2.95
CA ARG A 180 -0.92 7.78 -1.74
C ARG A 180 -0.54 8.64 -0.53
N PRO A 181 -1.29 8.57 0.59
CA PRO A 181 -0.93 9.32 1.80
C PRO A 181 0.51 9.01 2.23
N ALA A 182 1.32 10.05 2.42
CA ALA A 182 2.72 9.90 2.84
C ALA A 182 2.82 9.45 4.31
N THR A 183 1.84 9.84 5.13
CA THR A 183 1.78 9.48 6.56
C THR A 183 1.04 8.16 6.73
N LYS A 184 1.69 7.22 7.40
CA LYS A 184 1.07 5.94 7.77
C LYS A 184 0.02 6.13 8.88
N LEU A 185 -1.06 5.37 8.80
CA LEU A 185 -2.09 5.34 9.84
C LEU A 185 -1.52 4.79 11.15
N PRO A 186 -1.92 5.32 12.33
CA PRO A 186 -1.47 4.79 13.60
C PRO A 186 -1.81 3.31 13.78
N TRP A 187 -0.92 2.56 14.43
CA TRP A 187 -1.21 1.19 14.82
C TRP A 187 -2.18 1.16 16.01
N SER A 188 -3.27 0.39 15.90
CA SER A 188 -4.27 0.19 16.96
C SER A 188 -4.20 -1.24 17.49
N PRO A 189 -4.01 -1.47 18.80
CA PRO A 189 -4.02 -2.82 19.38
C PRO A 189 -5.42 -3.44 19.49
N GLY A 190 -6.49 -2.70 19.17
CA GLY A 190 -7.87 -3.12 19.41
C GLY A 190 -8.26 -3.01 20.89
N HIS A 191 -9.55 -3.15 21.19
CA HIS A 191 -10.09 -2.96 22.55
C HIS A 191 -10.29 -4.27 23.34
N GLY A 192 -9.94 -5.44 22.79
CA GLY A 192 -9.97 -6.73 23.50
C GLY A 192 -11.34 -7.18 24.04
N GLY A 193 -12.41 -6.43 23.77
CA GLY A 193 -13.77 -6.68 24.23
C GLY A 193 -14.77 -6.67 23.06
N GLY A 194 -15.90 -7.36 23.24
CA GLY A 194 -16.92 -7.54 22.20
C GLY A 194 -17.31 -6.22 21.54
N CYS A 195 -16.96 -6.09 20.26
CA CYS A 195 -17.28 -4.93 19.45
C CYS A 195 -18.78 -4.78 19.29
N ALA A 196 -19.39 -3.85 20.00
CA ALA A 196 -20.79 -3.45 19.81
C ALA A 196 -20.88 -2.53 18.58
N GLY A 197 -20.61 -3.05 17.39
CA GLY A 197 -20.62 -2.26 16.17
C GLY A 197 -19.91 -2.92 15.01
N PRO A 198 -19.81 -2.20 13.88
CA PRO A 198 -19.11 -2.71 12.71
C PRO A 198 -17.64 -3.00 13.01
N ALA A 199 -17.10 -4.03 12.35
CA ALA A 199 -15.71 -4.43 12.35
C ALA A 199 -14.80 -3.27 11.91
N SER A 200 -14.47 -2.38 12.84
CA SER A 200 -13.61 -1.23 12.62
C SER A 200 -12.23 -1.48 13.20
N GLU A 201 -11.20 -0.84 12.63
CA GLU A 201 -9.81 -0.92 13.12
C GLU A 201 -9.68 -0.47 14.57
N ALA A 202 -10.47 0.54 14.97
CA ALA A 202 -10.53 1.01 16.34
C ALA A 202 -10.97 -0.12 17.29
N CYS A 203 -11.89 -0.97 16.85
CA CYS A 203 -12.44 -2.02 17.70
C CYS A 203 -11.62 -3.32 17.65
N LEU A 204 -11.40 -3.85 16.45
CA LEU A 204 -10.68 -5.11 16.24
C LEU A 204 -9.17 -4.98 16.46
N GLY A 205 -8.62 -3.78 16.22
CA GLY A 205 -7.19 -3.57 16.10
C GLY A 205 -6.69 -3.78 14.68
N THR A 206 -5.52 -3.18 14.39
CA THR A 206 -4.86 -3.21 13.09
C THR A 206 -4.49 -4.64 12.68
N GLU A 207 -3.95 -5.44 13.61
CA GLU A 207 -3.51 -6.81 13.31
C GLU A 207 -4.68 -7.68 12.87
N ALA A 208 -5.72 -7.77 13.72
CA ALA A 208 -6.91 -8.55 13.42
C ALA A 208 -7.59 -8.07 12.13
N LEU A 209 -7.71 -6.74 11.93
CA LEU A 209 -8.32 -6.20 10.71
C LEU A 209 -7.53 -6.54 9.45
N CYS A 210 -6.21 -6.35 9.45
CA CYS A 210 -5.39 -6.64 8.26
C CYS A 210 -5.33 -8.14 7.96
N VAL A 211 -5.35 -9.01 8.97
CA VAL A 211 -5.38 -10.47 8.77
C VAL A 211 -6.67 -10.95 8.11
N LEU A 212 -7.80 -10.24 8.32
CA LEU A 212 -9.06 -10.54 7.62
C LEU A 212 -8.98 -10.34 6.10
N ALA A 213 -7.94 -9.67 5.58
CA ALA A 213 -7.69 -9.58 4.16
C ALA A 213 -7.51 -10.98 3.55
N VAL A 214 -8.41 -11.31 2.62
CA VAL A 214 -8.44 -12.61 1.93
C VAL A 214 -7.20 -12.79 1.05
N ASP A 215 -6.73 -11.69 0.46
CA ASP A 215 -5.61 -11.69 -0.47
C ASP A 215 -4.30 -11.24 0.20
N GLU A 216 -3.18 -11.86 -0.17
CA GLU A 216 -1.86 -11.57 0.39
C GLU A 216 -1.39 -10.14 0.03
N VAL A 217 -1.68 -9.67 -1.18
CA VAL A 217 -1.32 -8.31 -1.62
C VAL A 217 -2.12 -7.29 -0.80
N GLN A 218 -3.43 -7.50 -0.65
CA GLN A 218 -4.28 -6.64 0.17
C GLN A 218 -3.79 -6.60 1.63
N ARG A 219 -3.44 -7.76 2.20
CA ARG A 219 -2.90 -7.87 3.56
C ARG A 219 -1.58 -7.12 3.73
N ARG A 220 -0.65 -7.30 2.79
CA ARG A 220 0.64 -6.60 2.79
C ARG A 220 0.46 -5.10 2.66
N GLU A 221 -0.42 -4.64 1.77
CA GLU A 221 -0.75 -3.21 1.63
C GLU A 221 -1.41 -2.65 2.88
N CYS A 222 -2.27 -3.45 3.53
CA CYS A 222 -2.88 -3.08 4.80
C CYS A 222 -1.80 -2.80 5.85
N PHE A 223 -0.89 -3.75 6.10
CA PHE A 223 0.21 -3.52 7.05
C PHE A 223 1.18 -2.42 6.61
N ALA A 224 1.46 -2.29 5.30
CA ALA A 224 2.37 -1.28 4.77
C ALA A 224 1.85 0.15 5.01
N SER A 225 0.54 0.36 5.01
CA SER A 225 -0.07 1.67 5.25
C SER A 225 -0.24 2.02 6.73
N ARG A 226 0.05 1.10 7.66
CA ARG A 226 0.04 1.36 9.10
C ARG A 226 1.45 1.52 9.68
N GLN A 227 1.54 2.28 10.78
CA GLN A 227 2.74 2.33 11.59
C GLN A 227 3.11 0.93 12.07
N ARG A 228 4.40 0.67 12.25
CA ARG A 228 4.86 -0.64 12.72
C ARG A 228 4.41 -0.85 14.17
N PRO A 229 3.91 -2.04 14.53
CA PRO A 229 3.66 -2.37 15.94
C PRO A 229 4.97 -2.29 16.74
N PRO A 230 4.92 -1.84 18.00
CA PRO A 230 6.07 -1.87 18.88
C PRO A 230 6.44 -3.31 19.24
N LEU A 231 7.74 -3.62 19.26
CA LEU A 231 8.24 -4.89 19.80
C LEU A 231 8.01 -4.93 21.31
N ARG A 232 7.45 -6.04 21.80
CA ARG A 232 7.16 -6.26 23.22
C ARG A 232 8.13 -7.28 23.82
N PRO A 233 8.76 -6.99 24.97
CA PRO A 233 9.51 -8.00 25.71
C PRO A 233 8.55 -9.04 26.31
N VAL A 234 9.08 -10.21 26.65
CA VAL A 234 8.35 -11.22 27.42
C VAL A 234 8.06 -10.65 28.81
N ALA A 235 6.79 -10.69 29.23
CA ALA A 235 6.39 -10.33 30.59
C ALA A 235 6.02 -11.58 31.42
N GLN A 236 5.39 -12.58 30.80
CA GLN A 236 4.96 -13.82 31.43
C GLN A 236 5.01 -14.99 30.43
N GLU A 237 5.47 -16.17 30.88
CA GLU A 237 5.66 -17.34 30.01
C GLU A 237 4.33 -17.96 29.51
N GLN A 238 3.26 -17.85 30.29
CA GLN A 238 1.95 -18.42 29.94
C GLN A 238 0.95 -17.30 29.75
N CYS A 239 0.86 -16.79 28.52
CA CYS A 239 -0.10 -15.73 28.24
C CYS A 239 -0.69 -15.81 26.83
N PRO A 240 -2.03 -15.64 26.69
CA PRO A 240 -2.69 -15.79 25.41
C PRO A 240 -2.43 -14.65 24.42
N GLU A 241 -1.80 -13.55 24.83
CA GLU A 241 -1.68 -12.33 24.03
C GLU A 241 -0.20 -11.92 23.82
N GLU A 242 0.09 -11.23 22.71
CA GLU A 242 1.44 -10.74 22.41
C GLU A 242 2.01 -9.85 23.52
N ARG A 243 1.16 -9.03 24.15
CA ARG A 243 1.57 -8.03 25.16
C ARG A 243 2.35 -8.64 26.34
N CYS A 244 2.14 -9.92 26.59
CA CYS A 244 2.69 -10.65 27.72
C CYS A 244 3.59 -11.80 27.29
N ALA A 245 3.24 -12.51 26.21
CA ALA A 245 4.11 -13.54 25.63
C ALA A 245 5.40 -12.94 25.04
N GLY A 246 5.37 -11.66 24.66
CA GLY A 246 6.44 -10.98 23.95
C GLY A 246 6.42 -11.29 22.46
N THR A 247 6.87 -10.32 21.66
CA THR A 247 6.79 -10.38 20.19
C THR A 247 7.56 -11.55 19.58
N LEU A 248 8.71 -11.92 20.17
CA LEU A 248 9.52 -13.02 19.67
C LEU A 248 8.77 -14.35 19.78
N SER A 249 8.30 -14.70 20.98
CA SER A 249 7.54 -15.92 21.22
C SER A 249 6.21 -15.91 20.48
N TRP A 250 5.57 -14.74 20.38
CA TRP A 250 4.33 -14.57 19.61
C TRP A 250 4.50 -14.96 18.15
N CYS A 251 5.49 -14.38 17.46
CA CYS A 251 5.71 -14.68 16.06
C CYS A 251 6.33 -16.07 15.82
N ALA A 252 7.17 -16.58 16.72
CA ALA A 252 7.78 -17.90 16.56
C ALA A 252 6.73 -19.03 16.70
N TYR A 253 5.85 -18.93 17.70
CA TYR A 253 5.00 -20.05 18.09
C TYR A 253 3.50 -19.85 17.80
N ARG A 254 3.03 -18.60 17.64
CA ARG A 254 1.58 -18.29 17.59
C ARG A 254 1.15 -17.51 16.35
N TRP A 255 2.02 -17.42 15.33
CA TRP A 255 1.69 -16.76 14.08
C TRP A 255 0.50 -17.42 13.34
N GLN A 256 0.31 -18.73 13.49
CA GLN A 256 -0.81 -19.46 12.90
C GLN A 256 -2.14 -19.11 13.57
N GLU A 257 -2.13 -18.92 14.90
CA GLU A 257 -3.32 -18.54 15.67
C GLU A 257 -3.81 -17.13 15.30
N THR A 258 -2.90 -16.29 14.79
CA THR A 258 -3.16 -14.89 14.40
C THR A 258 -3.43 -14.71 12.92
N GLY A 259 -3.47 -15.80 12.13
CA GLY A 259 -3.82 -15.76 10.72
C GLY A 259 -2.74 -15.22 9.77
N TYR A 260 -1.50 -15.09 10.24
CA TYR A 260 -0.35 -14.90 9.35
C TYR A 260 -0.14 -16.15 8.48
N SER A 261 0.43 -15.96 7.30
CA SER A 261 0.82 -17.03 6.37
C SER A 261 2.11 -17.73 6.79
N SER A 262 2.98 -17.03 7.54
CA SER A 262 4.25 -17.56 8.04
C SER A 262 4.77 -16.76 9.23
N GLU A 263 5.70 -17.38 9.97
CA GLU A 263 6.52 -16.70 10.98
C GLU A 263 7.25 -15.47 10.39
N THR A 264 7.78 -15.60 9.17
CA THR A 264 8.51 -14.52 8.49
C THR A 264 7.61 -13.33 8.20
N GLU A 265 6.35 -13.56 7.82
CA GLU A 265 5.37 -12.48 7.64
C GLU A 265 5.12 -11.76 8.97
N CYS A 266 4.87 -12.50 10.06
CA CYS A 266 4.63 -11.94 11.38
C CYS A 266 5.76 -10.99 11.81
N PHE A 267 7.02 -11.42 11.67
CA PHE A 267 8.19 -10.60 11.95
C PHE A 267 8.35 -9.44 10.94
N GLY A 268 8.06 -9.67 9.66
CA GLY A 268 8.12 -8.67 8.61
C GLY A 268 7.21 -7.47 8.88
N VAL A 269 5.99 -7.70 9.37
CA VAL A 269 5.05 -6.65 9.79
C VAL A 269 5.63 -5.78 10.92
N ARG A 270 6.41 -6.40 11.82
CA ARG A 270 7.12 -5.73 12.92
C ARG A 270 8.45 -5.10 12.49
N GLY A 271 8.83 -5.21 11.22
CA GLY A 271 10.10 -4.72 10.70
C GLY A 271 11.31 -5.51 11.18
N VAL A 272 11.11 -6.76 11.59
CA VAL A 272 12.18 -7.68 11.98
C VAL A 272 12.42 -8.64 10.82
N ALA A 273 13.68 -8.82 10.44
CA ALA A 273 14.09 -9.84 9.47
C ALA A 273 14.81 -10.95 10.26
N PRO A 274 14.13 -12.03 10.67
CA PRO A 274 14.70 -13.03 11.58
C PRO A 274 15.99 -13.61 11.03
N VAL A 275 16.02 -13.95 9.74
CA VAL A 275 17.21 -14.49 9.06
C VAL A 275 18.39 -13.52 9.15
N ALA A 276 18.17 -12.24 8.87
CA ALA A 276 19.24 -11.23 8.93
C ALA A 276 19.70 -10.97 10.37
N PHE A 277 18.78 -10.95 11.32
CA PHE A 277 19.09 -10.82 12.74
C PHE A 277 19.93 -12.02 13.24
N MET A 278 19.51 -13.24 12.90
CA MET A 278 20.21 -14.46 13.29
C MET A 278 21.59 -14.56 12.65
N ALA A 279 21.73 -14.16 11.39
CA ALA A 279 23.03 -14.04 10.74
C ALA A 279 23.93 -13.05 11.50
N ALA A 280 23.40 -11.89 11.89
CA ALA A 280 24.16 -10.90 12.66
C ALA A 280 24.57 -11.40 14.05
N VAL A 281 23.69 -12.15 14.74
CA VAL A 281 24.01 -12.80 16.03
C VAL A 281 25.10 -13.86 15.84
N ALA A 282 24.96 -14.74 14.86
CA ALA A 282 25.93 -15.78 14.55
C ALA A 282 27.31 -15.17 14.23
N ASP A 283 27.36 -14.11 13.41
CA ASP A 283 28.58 -13.38 13.10
C ASP A 283 29.17 -12.71 14.36
N GLY A 284 28.33 -12.14 15.22
CA GLY A 284 28.75 -11.54 16.49
C GLY A 284 29.40 -12.57 17.42
N VAL A 285 28.75 -13.72 17.61
CA VAL A 285 29.25 -14.83 18.44
C VAL A 285 30.51 -15.44 17.83
N ALA A 286 30.57 -15.61 16.51
CA ALA A 286 31.76 -16.09 15.81
C ALA A 286 32.96 -15.18 16.08
N ARG A 287 32.81 -13.86 15.88
CA ARG A 287 33.87 -12.88 16.16
C ARG A 287 34.29 -12.86 17.63
N GLY A 288 33.33 -12.89 18.56
CA GLY A 288 33.63 -12.93 19.99
C GLY A 288 34.39 -14.19 20.38
N THR A 289 34.01 -15.34 19.83
CA THR A 289 34.69 -16.60 20.08
C THR A 289 36.10 -16.59 19.48
N GLU A 290 36.27 -16.09 18.26
CA GLU A 290 37.59 -15.90 17.63
C GLU A 290 38.53 -15.07 18.52
N GLN A 291 38.06 -13.96 19.08
CA GLN A 291 38.87 -13.15 20.01
C GLN A 291 39.29 -13.91 21.27
N VAL A 292 38.39 -14.71 21.86
CA VAL A 292 38.70 -15.56 23.01
C VAL A 292 39.76 -16.61 22.64
N LEU A 293 39.66 -17.20 21.46
CA LEU A 293 40.60 -18.20 20.97
C LEU A 293 41.98 -17.61 20.67
N VAL A 294 42.04 -16.44 20.03
CA VAL A 294 43.29 -15.67 19.84
C VAL A 294 43.96 -15.46 21.19
N LYS A 295 43.21 -14.98 22.19
CA LYS A 295 43.73 -14.72 23.54
C LYS A 295 44.23 -16.00 24.22
N ALA A 296 43.50 -17.11 24.08
CA ALA A 296 43.91 -18.40 24.62
C ALA A 296 45.18 -18.96 23.95
N ALA A 297 45.29 -18.83 22.63
CA ALA A 297 46.47 -19.26 21.88
C ALA A 297 47.72 -18.44 22.23
N LEU A 298 47.57 -17.12 22.37
CA LEU A 298 48.66 -16.27 22.86
C LEU A 298 49.06 -16.64 24.30
N GLY A 299 48.07 -16.89 25.17
CA GLY A 299 48.32 -17.35 26.54
C GLY A 299 49.10 -18.67 26.58
N ARG A 300 48.72 -19.64 25.75
CA ARG A 300 49.42 -20.93 25.61
C ARG A 300 50.83 -20.73 25.07
N ALA A 301 50.99 -19.96 24.01
CA ALA A 301 52.30 -19.65 23.42
C ALA A 301 53.24 -19.06 24.47
N ASN A 302 52.77 -18.06 25.23
CA ASN A 302 53.53 -17.44 26.31
C ASN A 302 53.90 -18.43 27.42
N ALA A 303 52.96 -19.25 27.87
CA ALA A 303 53.22 -20.26 28.90
C ALA A 303 54.27 -21.29 28.42
N THR A 304 54.18 -21.73 27.16
CA THR A 304 55.16 -22.65 26.57
C THR A 304 56.55 -22.01 26.44
N MET A 305 56.64 -20.75 26.01
CA MET A 305 57.91 -20.02 25.96
C MET A 305 58.58 -19.96 27.34
N VAL A 306 57.82 -19.58 28.38
CA VAL A 306 58.34 -19.49 29.75
C VAL A 306 58.77 -20.85 30.27
N ALA A 307 57.96 -21.90 30.07
CA ALA A 307 58.29 -23.24 30.51
C ALA A 307 59.57 -23.78 29.84
N GLU A 308 59.74 -23.53 28.53
CA GLU A 308 60.92 -23.96 27.79
C GLU A 308 62.17 -23.15 28.15
N ALA A 309 62.03 -21.84 28.39
CA ALA A 309 63.13 -21.00 28.86
C ALA A 309 63.64 -21.45 30.24
N VAL A 310 62.73 -21.79 31.17
CA VAL A 310 63.08 -22.31 32.50
C VAL A 310 63.74 -23.69 32.41
N LYS A 311 63.27 -24.56 31.50
CA LYS A 311 63.81 -25.92 31.34
C LYS A 311 65.19 -25.93 30.66
N ASN A 312 65.42 -25.02 29.71
CA ASN A 312 66.59 -25.00 28.84
C ASN A 312 67.30 -23.65 28.91
N GLU A 313 67.70 -23.22 30.11
CA GLU A 313 68.24 -21.89 30.39
C GLU A 313 69.48 -21.52 29.55
N THR A 314 70.22 -22.51 29.05
CA THR A 314 71.41 -22.32 28.19
C THR A 314 71.12 -22.26 26.69
N GLN A 315 69.87 -22.48 26.26
CA GLN A 315 69.50 -22.43 24.84
C GLN A 315 69.24 -21.00 24.36
N ASP A 316 69.47 -20.78 23.06
CA ASP A 316 69.12 -19.53 22.39
C ASP A 316 67.61 -19.24 22.53
N SER A 317 67.31 -17.99 22.89
CA SER A 317 65.99 -17.38 22.89
C SER A 317 65.05 -17.79 21.75
N ARG A 318 65.62 -17.94 20.55
CA ARG A 318 64.89 -18.30 19.33
C ARG A 318 64.24 -19.68 19.41
N VAL A 319 64.86 -20.63 20.12
CA VAL A 319 64.38 -22.01 20.20
C VAL A 319 63.08 -22.08 21.02
N TRP A 320 63.02 -21.41 22.16
CA TRP A 320 61.79 -21.42 22.98
C TRP A 320 60.71 -20.52 22.39
N MET A 321 61.06 -19.41 21.72
CA MET A 321 60.09 -18.61 20.96
C MET A 321 59.42 -19.43 19.85
N ASP A 322 60.19 -20.21 19.08
CA ASP A 322 59.65 -21.06 18.01
C ASP A 322 58.68 -22.12 18.55
N ARG A 323 59.04 -22.78 19.67
CA ARG A 323 58.15 -23.74 20.35
C ARG A 323 56.86 -23.10 20.84
N GLY A 324 56.93 -21.89 21.40
CA GLY A 324 55.76 -21.13 21.81
C GLY A 324 54.83 -20.80 20.64
N ILE A 325 55.39 -20.29 19.54
CA ILE A 325 54.64 -19.98 18.31
C ILE A 325 53.98 -21.25 17.76
N LYS A 326 54.72 -22.36 17.69
CA LYS A 326 54.19 -23.65 17.24
C LYS A 326 53.03 -24.14 18.10
N ALA A 327 53.16 -24.07 19.43
CA ALA A 327 52.08 -24.47 20.35
C ALA A 327 50.82 -23.58 20.21
N GLY A 328 50.99 -22.29 19.95
CA GLY A 328 49.88 -21.38 19.63
C GLY A 328 49.20 -21.73 18.30
N ARG A 329 49.97 -22.01 17.25
CA ARG A 329 49.45 -22.43 15.93
C ARG A 329 48.74 -23.77 16.00
N GLU A 330 49.29 -24.76 16.70
CA GLU A 330 48.65 -26.05 16.88
C GLU A 330 47.28 -25.92 17.55
N LEU A 331 47.13 -25.04 18.54
CA LEU A 331 45.83 -24.76 19.14
C LEU A 331 44.88 -24.14 18.11
N PHE A 332 45.35 -23.15 17.35
CA PHE A 332 44.56 -22.51 16.29
C PHE A 332 44.10 -23.51 15.22
N ASP A 333 44.99 -24.36 14.72
CA ASP A 333 44.69 -25.36 13.70
C ASP A 333 43.68 -26.40 14.20
N LEU A 334 43.79 -26.80 15.48
CA LEU A 334 42.83 -27.71 16.11
C LEU A 334 41.41 -27.14 16.12
N ILE A 335 41.30 -25.82 16.28
CA ILE A 335 40.01 -25.13 16.37
C ILE A 335 39.49 -24.72 14.98
N GLY A 336 40.39 -24.40 14.05
CA GLY A 336 40.08 -23.96 12.69
C GLY A 336 39.76 -25.09 11.72
N ARG A 337 40.13 -26.34 12.02
CA ARG A 337 39.78 -27.48 11.18
C ARG A 337 38.26 -27.55 10.98
N ASP A 338 37.86 -27.66 9.72
CA ASP A 338 36.49 -27.92 9.29
C ASP A 338 35.45 -26.85 9.66
N ASN A 339 35.83 -25.60 9.94
CA ASN A 339 34.89 -24.59 10.46
C ASN A 339 34.12 -25.11 11.69
N TYR A 340 34.72 -26.02 12.48
CA TYR A 340 34.04 -26.73 13.57
C TYR A 340 33.38 -25.76 14.55
N LEU A 341 34.10 -24.71 14.93
CA LEU A 341 33.61 -23.68 15.83
C LEU A 341 32.41 -22.93 15.25
N ARG A 342 32.49 -22.49 13.99
CA ARG A 342 31.40 -21.78 13.30
C ARG A 342 30.17 -22.67 13.16
N ARG A 343 30.34 -23.92 12.70
CA ARG A 343 29.25 -24.90 12.62
C ARG A 343 28.64 -25.20 13.98
N GLY A 344 29.47 -25.27 15.03
CA GLY A 344 29.05 -25.46 16.41
C GLY A 344 28.23 -24.28 16.93
N ILE A 345 28.64 -23.05 16.62
CA ILE A 345 27.89 -21.82 16.94
C ILE A 345 26.56 -21.78 16.17
N GLU A 346 26.58 -21.99 14.86
CA GLU A 346 25.37 -22.02 14.03
C GLU A 346 24.39 -23.10 14.52
N THR A 347 24.89 -24.29 14.87
CA THR A 347 24.08 -25.37 15.43
C THR A 347 23.55 -25.02 16.82
N GLY A 348 24.39 -24.50 17.72
CA GLY A 348 24.02 -24.14 19.09
C GLY A 348 22.98 -23.02 19.13
N VAL A 349 23.17 -22.00 18.29
CA VAL A 349 22.20 -20.93 18.07
C VAL A 349 20.90 -21.51 17.52
N GLY A 350 20.96 -22.34 16.47
CA GLY A 350 19.77 -22.98 15.91
C GLY A 350 19.04 -23.96 16.85
N LEU A 351 19.74 -24.53 17.85
CA LEU A 351 19.15 -25.38 18.89
C LEU A 351 18.55 -24.58 20.04
N ALA A 352 19.19 -23.48 20.45
CA ALA A 352 18.67 -22.60 21.51
C ALA A 352 17.29 -22.02 21.14
N PHE A 353 17.06 -21.78 19.85
CA PHE A 353 15.75 -21.35 19.34
C PHE A 353 14.72 -22.46 19.19
N ARG A 354 15.13 -23.74 19.14
CA ARG A 354 14.22 -24.90 19.00
C ARG A 354 13.81 -25.54 20.33
N LYS A 355 14.48 -25.21 21.44
CA LYS A 355 14.35 -25.91 22.73
C LYS A 355 13.36 -25.27 23.73
N GLN A 356 12.45 -24.42 23.27
CA GLN A 356 11.38 -23.87 24.12
C GLN A 356 10.01 -24.51 23.91
N ASP A 357 9.93 -25.55 23.06
CA ASP A 357 8.85 -26.54 23.05
C ASP A 357 9.13 -27.63 24.10
#